data_AF-A0A1B6KXY3-F1
#
_entry.id   AF-A0A1B6KXY3-F1
#
_cell.length_a   1.000
_cell.length_b   1.000
_cell.length_c   1.000
_cell.angle_alpha   90.00
_cell.angle_beta   90.00
_cell.angle_gamma   90.00
#
_symmetry.space_group_name_H-M   'P 1'
#
loop_
_entity.id
_entity.type
_entity.pdbx_description
1 polymer ?
#
loop_
_entity_poly.entity_id
_entity_poly.type
_entity_poly.pdbx_seq_one_letter_code
_entity_poly.pdbx_strand_id
1 'polypeptide(L)'
;NSRESDYNRDNSHRGYYPRNRRSPQPPRSFFGSRNNHTTGRKKSNTSPIEDIEPCIIHCIFQQMQMLDTKNQLEKSSVISAMTTKLRDPELKDFIRDAISECFEILDSESKNTKCSFSKSFALCLEQKGQQNCEDWDDDTKKSKQKH
;
A
#
# COMPACT_ATOMS: atom_id res chain seq x y z
N ASN A 1 23.85 22.04 -52.08
CA ASN A 1 22.43 21.64 -52.07
C ASN A 1 21.72 22.23 -50.86
N SER A 2 20.91 23.25 -51.18
CA SER A 2 19.83 23.95 -50.47
C SER A 2 19.19 23.20 -49.28
N ARG A 3 18.96 23.85 -48.11
CA ARG A 3 17.80 24.70 -47.70
C ARG A 3 16.45 23.94 -47.84
N GLU A 4 15.45 24.01 -46.95
CA GLU A 4 15.09 24.89 -45.84
C GLU A 4 13.92 24.22 -45.07
N SER A 5 13.63 24.72 -43.87
CA SER A 5 12.44 24.42 -43.06
C SER A 5 11.18 25.04 -43.67
N ASP A 6 10.01 24.40 -43.54
CA ASP A 6 8.72 25.11 -43.68
C ASP A 6 7.65 24.57 -42.73
N TYR A 7 7.20 25.47 -41.85
CA TYR A 7 5.96 25.40 -41.10
C TYR A 7 4.78 25.50 -42.07
N ASN A 8 3.68 24.77 -41.83
CA ASN A 8 2.38 25.21 -42.35
C ASN A 8 1.26 25.03 -41.31
N ARG A 9 0.79 26.19 -40.88
CA ARG A 9 -0.44 26.49 -40.17
C ARG A 9 -1.43 26.89 -41.24
N ASP A 10 -2.60 26.24 -41.33
CA ASP A 10 -3.75 26.98 -41.82
C ASP A 10 -5.10 26.54 -41.26
N ASN A 11 -5.90 27.56 -41.08
CA ASN A 11 -7.15 27.72 -40.36
C ASN A 11 -8.28 27.75 -41.40
N SER A 12 -9.48 27.22 -41.12
CA SER A 12 -10.74 27.94 -41.42
C SER A 12 -11.98 27.06 -41.21
N HIS A 13 -12.92 27.66 -40.49
CA HIS A 13 -14.32 27.29 -40.34
C HIS A 13 -15.11 27.35 -41.66
N ARG A 14 -16.16 26.51 -41.81
CA ARG A 14 -17.55 26.86 -42.17
C ARG A 14 -18.34 25.64 -42.69
N GLY A 15 -19.60 25.51 -42.26
CA GLY A 15 -20.60 24.64 -42.89
C GLY A 15 -21.72 24.24 -41.93
N TYR A 16 -22.65 25.15 -41.61
CA TYR A 16 -24.04 25.16 -42.12
C TYR A 16 -24.95 23.99 -41.66
N TYR A 17 -25.80 24.28 -40.67
CA TYR A 17 -27.00 23.49 -40.35
C TYR A 17 -28.10 23.70 -41.40
N PRO A 18 -29.00 22.71 -41.57
CA PRO A 18 -30.43 23.05 -41.56
C PRO A 18 -31.28 22.15 -40.64
N ARG A 19 -32.23 22.81 -39.97
CA ARG A 19 -33.37 22.27 -39.21
C ARG A 19 -34.34 21.50 -40.11
N ASN A 20 -35.01 20.48 -39.57
CA ASN A 20 -36.47 20.42 -39.68
C ASN A 20 -37.17 19.70 -38.52
N ARG A 21 -38.29 20.29 -38.09
CA ARG A 21 -39.11 19.98 -36.91
C ARG A 21 -40.15 18.90 -37.22
N ARG A 22 -40.52 18.09 -36.21
CA ARG A 22 -41.91 17.64 -35.93
C ARG A 22 -41.98 17.04 -34.52
N SER A 23 -42.80 17.62 -33.65
CA SER A 23 -43.33 17.00 -32.42
C SER A 23 -44.85 16.90 -32.57
N PRO A 24 -45.52 15.88 -32.01
CA PRO A 24 -46.26 16.16 -30.76
C PRO A 24 -46.40 14.98 -29.76
N GLN A 25 -46.12 15.30 -28.48
CA GLN A 25 -46.73 14.85 -27.20
C GLN A 25 -46.53 13.42 -26.61
N PRO A 26 -46.58 13.28 -25.25
CA PRO A 26 -45.90 12.24 -24.46
C PRO A 26 -46.86 11.17 -23.86
N PRO A 27 -46.33 10.08 -23.27
CA PRO A 27 -46.77 9.76 -21.91
C PRO A 27 -45.69 9.21 -20.96
N ARG A 28 -45.82 9.67 -19.71
CA ARG A 28 -45.66 8.92 -18.44
C ARG A 28 -44.24 8.48 -18.03
N SER A 29 -43.72 9.30 -17.13
CA SER A 29 -42.96 8.91 -15.94
C SER A 29 -43.09 7.43 -15.53
N PHE A 30 -42.01 6.69 -15.68
CA PHE A 30 -41.72 5.53 -14.84
C PHE A 30 -40.45 5.86 -14.05
N PHE A 31 -40.63 6.30 -12.81
CA PHE A 31 -39.59 6.41 -11.81
C PHE A 31 -39.08 4.99 -11.50
N GLY A 32 -38.11 4.52 -12.28
CA GLY A 32 -37.30 3.37 -11.91
C GLY A 32 -36.17 3.86 -11.02
N SER A 33 -36.38 3.84 -9.71
CA SER A 33 -35.33 3.98 -8.70
C SER A 33 -34.18 3.04 -9.05
N ARG A 34 -33.14 3.58 -9.70
CA ARG A 34 -31.89 2.87 -9.88
C ARG A 34 -31.22 2.89 -8.53
N ASN A 35 -31.42 1.80 -7.79
CA ASN A 35 -30.78 1.52 -6.52
C ASN A 35 -29.30 1.88 -6.65
N ASN A 36 -28.91 2.98 -6.00
CA ASN A 36 -27.53 3.23 -5.63
C ASN A 36 -27.16 2.14 -4.62
N HIS A 37 -26.81 0.96 -5.12
CA HIS A 37 -25.88 0.11 -4.39
C HIS A 37 -24.56 0.87 -4.40
N THR A 38 -24.40 1.77 -3.42
CA THR A 38 -23.11 1.99 -2.80
C THR A 38 -22.65 0.60 -2.39
N THR A 39 -21.83 -0.01 -3.25
CA THR A 39 -20.98 -1.11 -2.84
C THR A 39 -20.21 -0.56 -1.67
N GLY A 40 -20.63 -0.94 -0.46
CA GLY A 40 -19.87 -0.64 0.74
C GLY A 40 -18.46 -1.06 0.41
N ARG A 41 -17.51 -0.11 0.50
CA ARG A 41 -16.09 -0.46 0.48
C ARG A 41 -15.98 -1.60 1.48
N LYS A 42 -15.80 -2.83 0.98
CA LYS A 42 -15.27 -3.92 1.81
C LYS A 42 -14.03 -3.28 2.39
N LYS A 43 -14.02 -3.08 3.71
CA LYS A 43 -12.85 -2.62 4.42
C LYS A 43 -11.80 -3.66 4.04
N SER A 44 -10.90 -3.29 3.15
CA SER A 44 -9.83 -4.18 2.75
C SER A 44 -9.12 -4.50 4.06
N ASN A 45 -8.92 -5.78 4.37
CA ASN A 45 -8.08 -6.18 5.49
C ASN A 45 -6.62 -5.90 5.09
N THR A 46 -6.32 -4.64 4.78
CA THR A 46 -4.97 -4.18 4.48
C THR A 46 -4.26 -4.00 5.81
N SER A 47 -3.00 -4.39 5.82
CA SER A 47 -2.13 -4.16 6.97
C SER A 47 -2.16 -2.69 7.36
N PRO A 48 -2.29 -2.34 8.65
CA PRO A 48 -2.12 -0.96 9.10
C PRO A 48 -0.77 -0.36 8.71
N ILE A 49 0.27 -1.19 8.51
CA ILE A 49 1.61 -0.78 8.09
C ILE A 49 1.59 -0.25 6.64
N GLU A 50 0.65 -0.71 5.80
CA GLU A 50 0.49 -0.19 4.43
C GLU A 50 0.11 1.29 4.41
N ASP A 51 -0.62 1.77 5.41
CA ASP A 51 -1.05 3.18 5.51
C ASP A 51 0.02 4.09 6.13
N ILE A 52 1.05 3.54 6.78
CA ILE A 52 2.11 4.31 7.44
C ILE A 52 3.18 4.73 6.43
N GLU A 53 3.63 5.97 6.51
CA GLU A 53 4.70 6.49 5.65
C GLU A 53 6.03 5.72 5.90
N PRO A 54 6.75 5.29 4.85
CA PRO A 54 7.93 4.43 5.00
C PRO A 54 9.01 5.00 5.94
N CYS A 55 9.23 6.32 5.92
CA CYS A 55 10.25 6.92 6.77
C CYS A 55 9.84 7.02 8.24
N ILE A 56 8.55 6.96 8.58
CA ILE A 56 8.09 6.87 9.97
C ILE A 56 8.50 5.50 10.54
N ILE A 57 8.30 4.43 9.76
CA ILE A 57 8.74 3.08 10.12
C ILE A 57 10.26 3.04 10.31
N HIS A 58 11.00 3.65 9.37
CA HIS A 58 12.45 3.78 9.48
C HIS A 58 12.89 4.51 10.76
N CYS A 59 12.20 5.61 11.10
CA CYS A 59 12.45 6.35 12.34
C CYS A 59 12.23 5.49 13.58
N ILE A 60 11.17 4.67 13.60
CA ILE A 60 10.92 3.72 14.70
C ILE A 60 12.09 2.74 14.83
N PHE A 61 12.56 2.16 13.72
CA PHE A 61 13.73 1.26 13.75
C PHE A 61 15.00 1.96 14.24
N GLN A 62 15.18 3.23 13.91
CA GLN A 62 16.27 4.03 14.47
C GLN A 62 16.15 4.18 15.99
N GLN A 63 14.95 4.52 16.50
CA GLN A 63 14.70 4.65 17.95
C GLN A 63 14.92 3.33 18.69
N MET A 64 14.65 2.21 18.03
CA MET A 64 14.85 0.87 18.57
C MET A 64 16.29 0.35 18.42
N GLN A 65 17.22 1.19 17.95
CA GLN A 65 18.63 0.82 17.73
C GLN A 65 18.82 -0.38 16.79
N MET A 66 17.99 -0.46 15.75
CA MET A 66 18.02 -1.55 14.76
C MET A 66 18.83 -1.19 13.50
N LEU A 67 19.36 0.03 13.42
CA LEU A 67 20.10 0.54 12.27
C LEU A 67 21.61 0.57 12.53
N ASP A 68 22.40 0.41 11.46
CA ASP A 68 23.85 0.59 11.47
C ASP A 68 24.27 2.08 11.48
N THR A 69 25.59 2.31 11.47
CA THR A 69 26.19 3.66 11.38
C THR A 69 25.87 4.40 10.08
N LYS A 70 25.33 3.71 9.07
CA LYS A 70 24.93 4.27 7.77
C LYS A 70 23.41 4.52 7.72
N ASN A 71 22.69 4.40 8.84
CA ASN A 71 21.23 4.46 8.92
C ASN A 71 20.56 3.43 8.01
N GLN A 72 21.06 2.21 7.97
CA GLN A 72 20.45 1.07 7.27
C GLN A 72 20.12 -0.02 8.27
N LEU A 73 19.04 -0.76 8.02
CA LEU A 73 18.68 -1.92 8.83
C LEU A 73 19.83 -2.94 8.79
N GLU A 74 20.31 -3.35 9.96
CA GLU A 74 21.37 -4.35 10.08
C GLU A 74 20.83 -5.60 10.77
N LYS A 75 20.98 -6.76 10.12
CA LYS A 75 20.44 -8.04 10.59
C LYS A 75 20.79 -8.35 12.05
N SER A 76 22.05 -8.19 12.45
CA SER A 76 22.49 -8.43 13.82
C SER A 76 21.83 -7.49 14.84
N SER A 77 21.75 -6.20 14.52
CA SER A 77 21.12 -5.19 15.36
C SER A 77 19.61 -5.45 15.51
N VAL A 78 18.92 -5.82 14.43
CA VAL A 78 17.49 -6.17 14.45
C VAL A 78 17.25 -7.42 15.30
N ILE A 79 18.02 -8.50 15.09
CA ILE A 79 17.89 -9.74 15.88
C ILE A 79 18.10 -9.43 17.36
N SER A 80 19.15 -8.67 17.69
CA SER A 80 19.43 -8.28 19.07
C SER A 80 18.26 -7.51 19.66
N ALA A 81 17.82 -6.44 19.02
CA ALA A 81 16.75 -5.57 19.51
C ALA A 81 15.42 -6.32 19.72
N MET A 82 15.05 -7.22 18.79
CA MET A 82 13.78 -7.95 18.86
C MET A 82 13.81 -9.15 19.82
N THR A 83 14.97 -9.77 20.04
CA THR A 83 15.06 -10.99 20.85
C THR A 83 15.59 -10.79 22.27
N THR A 84 16.23 -9.64 22.57
CA THR A 84 16.89 -9.37 23.87
C THR A 84 15.97 -9.59 25.07
N LYS A 85 14.69 -9.19 24.96
CA LYS A 85 13.72 -9.26 26.08
C LYS A 85 12.87 -10.53 26.09
N LEU A 86 12.97 -11.37 25.06
CA LEU A 86 12.21 -12.60 25.00
C LEU A 86 12.79 -13.62 25.99
N ARG A 87 11.94 -14.46 26.57
CA ARG A 87 12.35 -15.55 27.46
C ARG A 87 12.18 -16.91 26.82
N ASP A 88 11.11 -17.05 26.06
CA ASP A 88 10.78 -18.26 25.31
C ASP A 88 11.82 -18.51 24.21
N PRO A 89 12.54 -19.65 24.24
CA PRO A 89 13.52 -19.99 23.22
C PRO A 89 12.89 -20.26 21.85
N GLU A 90 11.70 -20.88 21.81
CA GLU A 90 11.02 -21.20 20.55
C GLU A 90 10.60 -19.93 19.83
N LEU A 91 9.98 -18.99 20.57
CA LEU A 91 9.64 -17.68 20.02
C LEU A 91 10.89 -16.90 19.57
N LYS A 92 12.00 -17.00 20.30
CA LYS A 92 13.25 -16.35 19.89
C LYS A 92 13.76 -16.89 18.56
N ASP A 93 13.75 -18.21 18.40
CA ASP A 93 14.24 -18.86 17.19
C ASP A 93 13.34 -18.52 15.99
N PHE A 94 12.02 -18.58 16.18
CA PHE A 94 11.06 -18.10 15.19
C PHE A 94 11.34 -16.65 14.75
N ILE A 95 11.54 -15.72 15.69
CA ILE A 95 11.82 -14.31 15.34
C ILE A 95 13.14 -14.18 14.58
N ARG A 96 14.19 -14.94 14.94
CA ARG A 96 15.47 -14.93 14.20
C ARG A 96 15.33 -15.44 12.77
N ASP A 97 14.55 -16.49 12.59
CA ASP A 97 14.32 -17.10 11.29
C ASP A 97 13.48 -16.17 10.41
N ALA A 98 12.39 -15.62 10.96
CA ALA A 98 11.57 -14.62 10.29
C ALA A 98 12.38 -13.39 9.84
N ILE A 99 13.24 -12.86 10.72
CA ILE A 99 14.15 -11.75 10.37
C ILE A 99 15.07 -12.17 9.23
N SER A 100 15.72 -13.34 9.33
CA SER A 100 16.66 -13.84 8.34
C SER A 100 16.04 -13.96 6.96
N GLU A 101 14.87 -14.61 6.89
CA GLU A 101 14.14 -14.79 5.64
C GLU A 101 13.68 -13.46 5.05
N CYS A 102 13.22 -12.51 5.87
CA CYS A 102 12.82 -11.19 5.36
C CYS A 102 13.99 -10.40 4.76
N PHE A 103 15.19 -10.50 5.34
CA PHE A 103 16.39 -9.91 4.71
C PHE A 103 16.71 -10.59 3.37
N GLU A 104 16.67 -11.92 3.31
CA GLU A 104 16.96 -12.67 2.08
C GLU A 104 15.98 -12.37 0.94
N ILE A 105 14.67 -12.26 1.26
CA ILE A 105 13.64 -11.89 0.29
C ILE A 105 13.89 -10.48 -0.24
N LEU A 106 14.19 -9.52 0.63
CA LEU A 106 14.31 -8.11 0.25
C LEU A 106 15.65 -7.74 -0.38
N ASP A 107 16.73 -8.46 -0.08
CA ASP A 107 18.04 -8.27 -0.74
C ASP A 107 17.97 -8.62 -2.24
N SER A 108 17.04 -9.51 -2.62
CA SER A 108 16.78 -9.82 -4.04
C SER A 108 16.15 -8.65 -4.81
N GLU A 109 15.58 -7.66 -4.11
CA GLU A 109 14.94 -6.48 -4.69
C GLU A 109 15.91 -5.29 -4.76
N SER A 110 16.72 -5.25 -5.81
CA SER A 110 17.83 -4.29 -6.04
C SER A 110 17.50 -2.77 -6.06
N LYS A 111 16.28 -2.32 -5.72
CA LYS A 111 15.84 -0.91 -5.91
C LYS A 111 15.17 -0.23 -4.71
N ASN A 112 15.38 -0.73 -3.49
CA ASN A 112 14.71 -0.16 -2.32
C ASN A 112 15.52 0.99 -1.70
N THR A 113 14.87 2.14 -1.47
CA THR A 113 15.43 3.21 -0.62
C THR A 113 15.45 2.77 0.84
N LYS A 114 16.24 3.42 1.72
CA LYS A 114 16.30 3.08 3.15
C LYS A 114 14.94 3.02 3.84
N CYS A 115 14.08 4.00 3.55
CA CYS A 115 12.73 4.04 4.10
C CYS A 115 11.82 2.96 3.48
N SER A 116 11.88 2.78 2.16
CA SER A 116 11.11 1.74 1.47
C SER A 116 11.48 0.35 1.98
N PHE A 117 12.77 0.06 2.11
CA PHE A 117 13.28 -1.19 2.68
C PHE A 117 12.74 -1.41 4.09
N SER A 118 12.72 -0.37 4.93
CA SER A 118 12.19 -0.46 6.29
C SER A 118 10.70 -0.82 6.31
N LYS A 119 9.90 -0.22 5.42
CA LYS A 119 8.48 -0.56 5.29
C LYS A 119 8.28 -1.99 4.80
N SER A 120 8.98 -2.38 3.73
CA SER A 120 8.88 -3.74 3.19
C SER A 120 9.31 -4.78 4.21
N PHE A 121 10.36 -4.50 4.98
CA PHE A 121 10.81 -5.36 6.08
C PHE A 121 9.76 -5.51 7.17
N ALA A 122 9.11 -4.42 7.59
CA ALA A 122 8.03 -4.46 8.57
C ALA A 122 6.83 -5.28 8.07
N LEU A 123 6.43 -5.10 6.80
CA LEU A 123 5.35 -5.88 6.18
C LEU A 123 5.70 -7.38 6.08
N CYS A 124 6.95 -7.70 5.75
CA CYS A 124 7.40 -9.09 5.73
C CYS A 124 7.31 -9.75 7.11
N LEU A 125 7.75 -9.04 8.17
CA LEU A 125 7.65 -9.55 9.54
C LEU A 125 6.20 -9.76 9.98
N GLU A 126 5.29 -8.85 9.61
CA GLU A 126 3.85 -9.04 9.86
C GLU A 126 3.33 -10.30 9.18
N GLN A 127 3.68 -10.54 7.91
CA GLN A 127 3.26 -11.74 7.20
C GLN A 127 3.79 -13.02 7.86
N LYS A 128 5.05 -13.01 8.33
CA LYS A 128 5.62 -14.13 9.10
C LYS A 128 4.87 -14.35 10.41
N GLY A 129 4.55 -13.28 11.13
CA GLY A 129 3.74 -13.34 12.34
C GLY A 129 2.35 -13.93 12.10
N GLN A 130 1.65 -13.47 11.06
CA GLN A 130 0.33 -13.98 10.66
C GLN A 130 0.34 -15.48 10.36
N GLN A 131 1.41 -15.99 9.75
CA GLN A 131 1.53 -17.42 9.41
C GLN A 131 1.74 -18.30 10.64
N ASN A 132 2.29 -17.75 11.73
CA ASN A 132 2.67 -18.50 12.92
C ASN A 132 1.72 -18.27 14.12
N CYS A 133 0.83 -17.28 14.07
CA CYS A 133 -0.06 -16.93 15.16
C CYS A 133 -1.53 -17.15 14.78
N GLU A 134 -2.18 -18.13 15.43
CA GLU A 134 -3.60 -18.45 15.22
C GLU A 134 -4.54 -17.27 15.60
N ASP A 135 -4.15 -16.47 16.59
CA ASP A 135 -4.95 -15.37 17.14
C ASP A 135 -4.58 -13.97 16.59
N TRP A 136 -3.88 -13.87 15.46
CA TRP A 136 -3.29 -12.62 14.96
C TRP A 136 -4.25 -11.41 14.90
N ASP A 137 -5.52 -11.63 14.56
CA ASP A 137 -6.52 -10.56 14.36
C ASP A 137 -7.52 -10.39 15.52
N ASP A 138 -7.46 -11.21 16.56
CA ASP A 138 -8.57 -11.33 17.53
C ASP A 138 -8.67 -10.16 18.51
N ASP A 139 -7.60 -9.39 18.70
CA ASP A 139 -7.63 -8.18 19.53
C ASP A 139 -8.30 -6.98 18.82
N THR A 140 -8.44 -7.01 17.49
CA THR A 140 -9.20 -5.97 16.77
C THR A 140 -10.73 -6.14 16.91
N LYS A 141 -11.19 -7.33 17.33
CA LYS A 141 -12.62 -7.66 17.51
C LYS A 141 -13.14 -7.35 18.91
N LYS A 142 -12.29 -7.38 19.95
CA LYS A 142 -12.68 -7.12 21.35
C LYS A 142 -13.14 -5.67 21.61
N SER A 143 -12.76 -4.70 20.77
CA SER A 143 -13.21 -3.29 20.95
C SER A 143 -14.64 -3.02 20.46
N LYS A 144 -15.30 -3.97 19.79
CA LYS A 144 -16.67 -3.79 19.25
C LYS A 144 -17.78 -4.39 20.12
N GLN A 145 -17.46 -5.06 21.22
CA GLN A 145 -18.42 -5.60 22.18
C GLN A 145 -18.29 -4.88 23.52
N LYS A 146 -18.54 -3.57 23.52
CA LYS A 146 -18.85 -2.82 24.74
C LYS A 146 -19.94 -1.81 24.41
N HIS A 147 -21.15 -2.32 24.23
CA HIS A 147 -22.41 -1.57 24.28
C HIS A 147 -23.43 -2.39 25.06
#